data_AF-A0A928C5D2-F1
#
_entry.id   AF-A0A928C5D2-F1
#
_cell.length_a   1.000
_cell.length_b   1.000
_cell.length_c   1.000
_cell.angle_alpha   90.00
_cell.angle_beta   90.00
_cell.angle_gamma   90.00
#
_symmetry.space_group_name_H-M   'P 1'
#
loop_
_entity.id
_entity.type
_entity.pdbx_description
1 polymer ?
#
loop_
_entity_poly.entity_id
_entity_poly.type
_entity_poly.pdbx_seq_one_letter_code
_entity_poly.pdbx_strand_id
1 'polypeptide(L)'
;MKNIDLSTNLNPLYEAYNNVIKPLIAEIEVRYEQFPIVIFNEIRAFNDHIARCYIRPDDNDWTNSQIRKAQSHIERMILDCYKFLNVSLYDNVIKDFDKRYKGVDLSYINDGDFIIMHRRLSKEIILKLKEAKLKEHNEDKSESIALYQEVHNKYTELENLIDSNARNLYWAKGKHKINRFNNIILWFVSAILSGIVSPYLIQYIIECIKL
;
A
#
# COMPACT_ATOMS: atom_id res chain seq x y z
N MET A 1 -48.84 16.92 -1.47
CA MET A 1 -47.42 16.56 -1.33
C MET A 1 -47.27 15.10 -1.66
N LYS A 2 -46.39 14.72 -2.59
CA LYS A 2 -46.05 13.30 -2.78
C LYS A 2 -45.30 12.86 -1.52
N ASN A 3 -45.78 11.80 -0.87
CA ASN A 3 -45.00 11.11 0.16
C ASN A 3 -43.69 10.67 -0.48
N ILE A 4 -42.57 11.03 0.15
CA ILE A 4 -41.28 10.49 -0.24
C ILE A 4 -41.36 8.98 -0.08
N ASP A 5 -41.14 8.25 -1.17
CA ASP A 5 -40.92 6.81 -1.05
C ASP A 5 -39.53 6.60 -0.44
N LEU A 6 -39.54 6.41 0.87
CA LEU A 6 -38.34 6.19 1.66
C LEU A 6 -37.54 5.01 1.11
N SER A 7 -38.20 3.97 0.58
CA SER A 7 -37.51 2.82 0.01
C SER A 7 -36.67 3.21 -1.22
N THR A 8 -37.25 3.97 -2.16
CA THR A 8 -36.53 4.46 -3.34
C THR A 8 -35.30 5.31 -2.99
N ASN A 9 -35.37 6.15 -1.96
CA ASN A 9 -34.24 7.00 -1.57
C ASN A 9 -33.17 6.31 -0.70
N LEU A 10 -33.54 5.23 0.01
CA LEU A 10 -32.59 4.46 0.81
C LEU A 10 -31.86 3.41 -0.01
N ASN A 11 -32.44 2.92 -1.11
CA ASN A 11 -31.83 1.90 -1.97
C ASN A 11 -30.39 2.23 -2.40
N PRO A 12 -30.06 3.43 -2.91
CA PRO A 12 -28.68 3.76 -3.30
C PRO A 12 -27.69 3.69 -2.13
N LEU A 13 -28.13 4.04 -0.92
CA LEU A 13 -27.28 3.98 0.28
C LEU A 13 -26.96 2.53 0.65
N TYR A 14 -27.97 1.65 0.59
CA TYR A 14 -27.78 0.23 0.85
C TYR A 14 -27.02 -0.47 -0.27
N GLU A 15 -27.17 -0.05 -1.53
CA GLU A 15 -26.34 -0.52 -2.64
C GLU A 15 -24.88 -0.17 -2.43
N ALA A 16 -24.56 1.07 -2.07
CA ALA A 16 -23.20 1.48 -1.73
C ALA A 16 -22.64 0.68 -0.54
N TYR A 17 -23.46 0.47 0.50
CA TYR A 17 -23.07 -0.34 1.65
C TYR A 17 -22.75 -1.79 1.26
N ASN A 18 -23.62 -2.43 0.47
CA ASN A 18 -23.50 -3.84 0.13
C ASN A 18 -22.43 -4.12 -0.92
N ASN A 19 -22.30 -3.26 -1.93
CA ASN A 19 -21.48 -3.52 -3.11
C ASN A 19 -20.11 -2.84 -3.05
N VAL A 20 -19.93 -1.84 -2.18
CA VAL A 20 -18.65 -1.12 -2.02
C VAL A 20 -18.09 -1.33 -0.62
N ILE A 21 -18.83 -0.95 0.42
CA ILE A 21 -18.30 -0.95 1.80
C ILE A 21 -18.04 -2.36 2.32
N LYS A 22 -18.99 -3.30 2.15
CA LYS A 22 -18.80 -4.69 2.62
C LYS A 22 -17.57 -5.37 2.01
N PRO A 23 -17.34 -5.34 0.69
CA PRO A 23 -16.09 -5.88 0.11
C PRO A 23 -14.83 -5.24 0.68
N LEU A 24 -14.81 -3.91 0.85
CA LEU A 24 -13.65 -3.21 1.42
C LEU A 24 -13.40 -3.61 2.87
N ILE A 25 -14.46 -3.77 3.67
CA ILE A 25 -14.38 -4.28 5.04
C ILE A 25 -13.80 -5.70 5.05
N ALA A 26 -14.30 -6.59 4.19
CA ALA A 26 -13.82 -7.96 4.12
C ALA A 26 -12.31 -7.99 3.78
N GLU A 27 -11.85 -7.13 2.89
CA GLU A 27 -10.42 -7.00 2.60
C GLU A 27 -9.63 -6.49 3.81
N ILE A 28 -10.14 -5.49 4.53
CA ILE A 28 -9.51 -4.98 5.77
C ILE A 28 -9.39 -6.11 6.79
N GLU A 29 -10.43 -6.91 6.99
CA GLU A 29 -10.43 -8.04 7.92
C GLU A 29 -9.40 -9.09 7.53
N VAL A 30 -9.26 -9.40 6.23
CA VAL A 30 -8.24 -10.33 5.73
C VAL A 30 -6.82 -9.79 5.94
N ARG A 31 -6.61 -8.47 5.78
CA ARG A 31 -5.27 -7.87 5.87
C ARG A 31 -4.84 -7.51 7.30
N TYR A 32 -5.77 -7.19 8.20
CA TYR A 32 -5.48 -6.70 9.55
C TYR A 32 -5.99 -7.59 10.68
N GLU A 33 -6.85 -8.58 10.39
CA GLU A 33 -7.50 -9.47 11.38
C GLU A 33 -8.31 -8.71 12.45
N GLN A 34 -8.58 -7.40 12.23
CA GLN A 34 -9.29 -6.53 13.15
C GLN A 34 -10.18 -5.55 12.41
N PHE A 35 -11.34 -5.27 12.99
CA PHE A 35 -12.28 -4.29 12.45
C PHE A 35 -11.98 -2.88 13.00
N PRO A 36 -11.68 -1.88 12.15
CA PRO A 36 -11.36 -0.54 12.64
C PRO A 36 -12.55 0.15 13.34
N ILE A 37 -12.33 0.61 14.58
CA ILE A 37 -13.33 1.33 15.38
C ILE A 37 -13.91 2.56 14.66
N VAL A 38 -13.11 3.22 13.82
CA VAL A 38 -13.53 4.41 13.07
C VAL A 38 -14.63 4.05 12.08
N ILE A 39 -14.45 2.96 11.31
CA ILE A 39 -15.46 2.47 10.37
C ILE A 39 -16.72 2.02 11.14
N PHE A 40 -16.56 1.40 12.31
CA PHE A 40 -17.70 1.02 13.16
C PHE A 40 -18.54 2.22 13.58
N ASN A 41 -17.88 3.30 13.98
CA ASN A 41 -18.55 4.52 14.39
C ASN A 41 -19.35 5.14 13.24
N GLU A 42 -18.83 5.10 12.02
CA GLU A 42 -19.55 5.57 10.83
C GLU A 42 -20.73 4.66 10.47
N ILE A 43 -20.60 3.33 10.58
CA ILE A 43 -21.73 2.39 10.42
C ILE A 43 -22.84 2.69 11.43
N ARG A 44 -22.48 2.94 12.69
CA ARG A 44 -23.43 3.27 13.74
C ARG A 44 -24.16 4.58 13.44
N ALA A 45 -23.44 5.62 13.04
CA ALA A 45 -24.01 6.91 12.71
C ALA A 45 -24.90 6.86 11.45
N PHE A 46 -24.49 6.10 10.43
CA PHE A 46 -25.32 5.79 9.27
C PHE A 46 -26.67 5.19 9.70
N ASN A 47 -26.66 4.12 10.50
CA ASN A 47 -27.90 3.48 10.96
C ASN A 47 -28.75 4.38 11.86
N ASP A 48 -28.15 5.23 12.69
CA ASP A 48 -28.87 6.23 13.49
C ASP A 48 -29.62 7.23 12.60
N HIS A 49 -28.99 7.72 11.52
CA HIS A 49 -29.66 8.59 10.56
C HIS A 49 -30.78 7.88 9.79
N ILE A 50 -30.59 6.62 9.41
CA ILE A 50 -31.67 5.82 8.81
C ILE A 50 -32.85 5.68 9.78
N ALA A 51 -32.60 5.32 11.03
CA ALA A 51 -33.64 5.18 12.05
C ALA A 51 -34.42 6.49 12.26
N ARG A 52 -33.71 7.64 12.25
CA ARG A 52 -34.32 8.97 12.40
C ARG A 52 -35.26 9.36 11.25
N CYS A 53 -35.12 8.78 10.05
CA CYS A 53 -36.09 8.97 8.97
C CYS A 53 -37.49 8.49 9.37
N TYR A 54 -37.58 7.45 10.21
CA TYR A 54 -38.85 6.87 10.64
C TYR A 54 -39.48 7.58 11.86
N ILE A 55 -38.79 8.53 12.48
CA ILE A 55 -39.33 9.30 13.63
C ILE A 55 -40.37 10.33 13.15
N ARG A 56 -40.15 10.94 11.98
CA ARG A 56 -41.02 11.96 11.38
C ARG A 56 -41.21 11.67 9.88
N PRO A 57 -41.88 10.56 9.53
CA PRO A 57 -41.96 10.10 8.14
C PRO A 57 -42.72 11.07 7.22
N ASP A 58 -43.64 11.87 7.77
CA ASP A 58 -44.41 12.87 7.02
C ASP A 58 -43.67 14.21 6.84
N ASP A 59 -42.54 14.39 7.53
CA ASP A 59 -41.68 15.57 7.41
C ASP A 59 -40.60 15.30 6.35
N ASN A 60 -40.93 15.70 5.12
CA ASN A 60 -40.06 15.51 3.96
C ASN A 60 -38.70 16.21 4.10
N ASP A 61 -38.66 17.40 4.70
CA ASP A 61 -37.43 18.18 4.86
C ASP A 61 -36.52 17.54 5.91
N TRP A 62 -37.10 17.08 7.02
CA TRP A 62 -36.39 16.29 8.02
C TRP A 62 -35.83 15.01 7.41
N THR A 63 -36.66 14.23 6.71
CA THR A 63 -36.29 12.96 6.11
C THR A 63 -35.15 13.13 5.10
N ASN A 64 -35.26 14.11 4.19
CA ASN A 64 -34.20 14.43 3.23
C ASN A 64 -32.90 14.84 3.93
N SER A 65 -32.99 15.60 5.03
CA SER A 65 -31.82 15.99 5.82
C SER A 65 -31.13 14.79 6.47
N GLN A 66 -31.88 13.82 7.01
CA GLN A 66 -31.31 12.59 7.56
C GLN A 66 -30.68 11.70 6.47
N ILE A 67 -31.32 11.57 5.30
CA ILE A 67 -30.78 10.84 4.16
C ILE A 67 -29.45 11.44 3.69
N ARG A 68 -29.36 12.77 3.56
CA ARG A 68 -28.09 13.44 3.21
C ARG A 68 -26.99 13.18 4.24
N LYS A 69 -27.32 13.18 5.54
CA LYS A 69 -26.35 12.86 6.59
C LYS A 69 -25.89 11.40 6.50
N ALA A 70 -26.81 10.47 6.28
CA ALA A 70 -26.49 9.06 6.06
C ALA A 70 -25.57 8.87 4.84
N GLN A 71 -25.83 9.57 3.73
CA GLN A 71 -24.95 9.61 2.56
C GLN A 71 -23.54 10.10 2.90
N SER A 72 -23.42 11.18 3.68
CA SER A 72 -22.10 11.66 4.13
C SER A 72 -21.35 10.64 5.00
N HIS A 73 -22.04 9.79 5.75
CA HIS A 73 -21.42 8.69 6.49
C HIS A 73 -20.97 7.55 5.55
N ILE A 74 -21.71 7.25 4.48
CA ILE A 74 -21.28 6.32 3.41
C ILE A 74 -19.96 6.79 2.79
N GLU A 75 -19.87 8.07 2.40
CA GLU A 75 -18.66 8.65 1.81
C GLU A 75 -17.47 8.60 2.77
N ARG A 76 -17.68 8.87 4.06
CA ARG A 76 -16.64 8.74 5.09
C ARG A 76 -16.20 7.29 5.28
N MET A 77 -17.13 6.34 5.34
CA MET A 77 -16.81 4.91 5.42
C MET A 77 -15.93 4.46 4.27
N ILE A 78 -16.29 4.81 3.03
CA ILE A 78 -15.51 4.44 1.83
C ILE A 78 -14.11 5.07 1.89
N LEU A 79 -14.02 6.35 2.23
CA LEU A 79 -12.74 7.05 2.35
C LEU A 79 -11.84 6.41 3.42
N ASP A 80 -12.39 6.13 4.60
CA ASP A 80 -11.66 5.52 5.71
C ASP A 80 -11.22 4.10 5.35
N CYS A 81 -12.07 3.31 4.67
CA CYS A 81 -11.68 1.98 4.19
C CYS A 81 -10.45 2.04 3.27
N TYR A 82 -10.46 2.90 2.25
CA TYR A 82 -9.32 3.04 1.36
C TYR A 82 -8.08 3.58 2.07
N LYS A 83 -8.23 4.49 3.04
CA LYS A 83 -7.10 4.96 3.85
C LYS A 83 -6.47 3.82 4.63
N PHE A 84 -7.26 3.00 5.31
CA PHE A 84 -6.77 1.82 6.05
C PHE A 84 -6.05 0.85 5.11
N LEU A 85 -6.69 0.47 4.00
CA LEU A 85 -6.08 -0.43 3.02
C LEU A 85 -4.77 0.12 2.44
N ASN A 86 -4.74 1.40 2.06
CA ASN A 86 -3.55 2.01 1.46
C ASN A 86 -2.37 2.12 2.45
N VAL A 87 -2.64 2.30 3.74
CA VAL A 87 -1.60 2.22 4.79
C VAL A 87 -1.06 0.80 4.89
N SER A 88 -1.95 -0.20 4.92
CA SER A 88 -1.56 -1.62 4.94
C SER A 88 -0.67 -1.98 3.77
N LEU A 89 -1.12 -1.61 2.57
CA LEU A 89 -0.45 -1.92 1.32
C LEU A 89 0.90 -1.20 1.23
N TYR A 90 1.02 0.02 1.76
CA TYR A 90 2.30 0.69 1.84
C TYR A 90 3.33 -0.12 2.67
N ASP A 91 2.92 -0.60 3.84
CA ASP A 91 3.79 -1.35 4.73
C ASP A 91 4.14 -2.74 4.15
N ASN A 92 3.14 -3.46 3.62
CA ASN A 92 3.28 -4.84 3.18
C ASN A 92 3.83 -4.99 1.74
N VAL A 93 3.54 -4.04 0.85
CA VAL A 93 3.93 -4.10 -0.57
C VAL A 93 5.21 -3.30 -0.82
N ILE A 94 5.28 -2.05 -0.38
CA ILE A 94 6.45 -1.18 -0.66
C ILE A 94 7.56 -1.39 0.38
N LYS A 95 7.29 -1.09 1.66
CA LYS A 95 8.34 -1.14 2.69
C LYS A 95 8.92 -2.53 2.85
N ASP A 96 8.07 -3.54 2.89
CA ASP A 96 8.50 -4.92 3.02
C ASP A 96 9.26 -5.42 1.80
N PHE A 97 8.92 -4.99 0.59
CA PHE A 97 9.72 -5.27 -0.59
C PHE A 97 11.11 -4.63 -0.49
N ASP A 98 11.16 -3.32 -0.22
CA ASP A 98 12.40 -2.55 -0.09
C ASP A 98 13.31 -3.16 0.99
N LYS A 99 12.74 -3.59 2.12
CA LYS A 99 13.47 -4.28 3.19
C LYS A 99 13.98 -5.65 2.73
N ARG A 100 13.15 -6.46 2.08
CA ARG A 100 13.48 -7.84 1.67
C ARG A 100 14.54 -7.91 0.57
N TYR A 101 14.60 -6.92 -0.31
CA TYR A 101 15.47 -6.90 -1.49
C TYR A 101 16.52 -5.78 -1.47
N LYS A 102 16.75 -5.14 -0.31
CA LYS A 102 17.80 -4.15 -0.12
C LYS A 102 19.17 -4.68 -0.57
N GLY A 103 19.77 -4.03 -1.57
CA GLY A 103 21.10 -4.36 -2.10
C GLY A 103 21.12 -5.58 -3.02
N VAL A 104 19.98 -6.23 -3.27
CA VAL A 104 19.87 -7.29 -4.27
C VAL A 104 19.86 -6.65 -5.65
N ASP A 105 20.65 -7.19 -6.57
CA ASP A 105 20.62 -6.76 -7.96
C ASP A 105 19.42 -7.40 -8.67
N LEU A 106 18.43 -6.57 -8.98
CA LEU A 106 17.18 -6.97 -9.63
C LEU A 106 17.19 -6.68 -11.13
N SER A 107 18.29 -6.16 -11.69
CA SER A 107 18.40 -5.83 -13.12
C SER A 107 18.34 -7.06 -14.03
N TYR A 108 18.62 -8.24 -13.50
CA TYR A 108 18.53 -9.50 -14.26
C TYR A 108 17.12 -10.07 -14.37
N ILE A 109 16.13 -9.47 -13.71
CA ILE A 109 14.75 -9.94 -13.75
C ILE A 109 14.05 -9.28 -14.94
N ASN A 110 13.62 -10.10 -15.92
CA ASN A 110 12.98 -9.67 -17.16
C ASN A 110 13.78 -8.54 -17.83
N ASP A 111 15.09 -8.74 -18.00
CA ASP A 111 16.01 -7.78 -18.63
C ASP A 111 15.99 -6.36 -18.03
N GLY A 112 15.58 -6.24 -16.75
CA GLY A 112 15.55 -4.99 -16.00
C GLY A 112 14.19 -4.29 -16.00
N ASP A 113 13.24 -4.76 -16.82
CA ASP A 113 11.90 -4.17 -16.89
C ASP A 113 11.18 -4.23 -15.55
N PHE A 114 11.39 -5.30 -14.79
CA PHE A 114 10.77 -5.46 -13.47
C PHE A 114 11.08 -4.28 -12.54
N ILE A 115 12.36 -3.91 -12.39
CA ILE A 115 12.77 -2.86 -11.46
C ILE A 115 12.34 -1.47 -11.95
N ILE A 116 12.32 -1.25 -13.27
CA ILE A 116 11.80 -0.02 -13.87
C ILE A 116 10.31 0.14 -13.55
N MET A 117 9.53 -0.91 -13.80
CA MET A 117 8.08 -0.90 -13.56
C MET A 117 7.74 -0.79 -12.08
N HIS A 118 8.44 -1.51 -11.22
CA HIS A 118 8.30 -1.39 -9.77
C HIS A 118 8.50 0.06 -9.32
N ARG A 119 9.63 0.68 -9.68
CA ARG A 119 9.94 2.07 -9.30
C ARG A 119 8.92 3.07 -9.85
N ARG A 120 8.47 2.89 -11.10
CA ARG A 120 7.44 3.73 -11.72
C ARG A 120 6.15 3.67 -10.91
N LEU A 121 5.64 2.47 -10.65
CA LEU A 121 4.42 2.26 -9.89
C LEU A 121 4.52 2.80 -8.46
N SER A 122 5.61 2.50 -7.73
CA SER A 122 5.82 3.04 -6.38
C SER A 122 5.80 4.57 -6.37
N LYS A 123 6.43 5.21 -7.36
CA LYS A 123 6.43 6.68 -7.47
C LYS A 123 5.04 7.23 -7.77
N GLU A 124 4.31 6.61 -8.70
CA GLU A 124 2.93 7.01 -9.04
C GLU A 124 1.99 6.90 -7.84
N ILE A 125 2.09 5.82 -7.07
CA ILE A 125 1.33 5.62 -5.84
C ILE A 125 1.58 6.76 -4.86
N ILE A 126 2.86 7.08 -4.59
CA ILE A 126 3.22 8.16 -3.65
C ILE A 126 2.70 9.52 -4.14
N LEU A 127 2.80 9.81 -5.44
CA LEU A 127 2.32 11.07 -6.00
C LEU A 127 0.80 11.20 -5.91
N LYS A 128 0.06 10.17 -6.31
CA LYS A 128 -1.40 10.17 -6.24
C LYS A 128 -1.93 10.16 -4.81
N LEU A 129 -1.25 9.50 -3.88
CA LEU A 129 -1.63 9.55 -2.48
C LEU A 129 -1.46 10.95 -1.88
N LYS A 130 -0.43 11.70 -2.31
CA LYS A 130 -0.27 13.11 -1.93
C LYS A 130 -1.39 13.96 -2.52
N GLU A 131 -1.73 13.75 -3.78
CA GLU A 131 -2.85 14.41 -4.45
C GLU A 131 -4.19 14.15 -3.74
N ALA A 132 -4.49 12.89 -3.43
CA ALA A 132 -5.68 12.47 -2.71
C ALA A 132 -5.84 13.19 -1.37
N LYS A 133 -4.75 13.30 -0.61
CA LYS A 133 -4.70 14.01 0.68
C LYS A 133 -4.95 15.51 0.54
N LEU A 134 -4.42 16.15 -0.48
CA LEU A 134 -4.66 17.58 -0.73
C LEU A 134 -6.14 17.86 -1.02
N LYS A 135 -6.81 16.93 -1.71
CA LYS A 135 -8.24 17.03 -2.05
C LYS A 135 -9.19 16.68 -0.91
N GLU A 136 -8.71 16.14 0.21
CA GLU A 136 -9.56 15.84 1.38
C GLU A 136 -10.17 17.09 2.04
N HIS A 137 -9.54 18.24 1.84
CA HIS A 137 -9.99 19.51 2.41
C HIS A 137 -11.16 20.15 1.64
N ASN A 138 -11.52 19.59 0.49
CA ASN A 138 -12.64 20.08 -0.31
C ASN A 138 -13.98 19.70 0.36
N GLU A 139 -15.01 20.52 0.17
CA GLU A 139 -16.36 20.21 0.64
C GLU A 139 -16.91 18.94 -0.02
N ASP A 140 -16.64 18.76 -1.31
CA ASP A 140 -16.95 17.53 -2.04
C ASP A 140 -15.80 16.52 -1.91
N LYS A 141 -16.11 15.38 -1.30
CA LYS A 141 -15.17 14.28 -1.06
C LYS A 141 -15.04 13.32 -2.24
N SER A 142 -15.90 13.44 -3.27
CA SER A 142 -15.96 12.52 -4.41
C SER A 142 -14.59 12.37 -5.10
N GLU A 143 -13.92 13.48 -5.37
CA GLU A 143 -12.60 13.51 -6.00
C GLU A 143 -11.54 12.83 -5.14
N SER A 144 -11.53 13.12 -3.83
CA SER A 144 -10.58 12.48 -2.90
C SER A 144 -10.81 10.97 -2.83
N ILE A 145 -12.07 10.53 -2.73
CA ILE A 145 -12.44 9.10 -2.70
C ILE A 145 -11.95 8.40 -3.98
N ALA A 146 -12.20 8.99 -5.15
CA ALA A 146 -11.76 8.43 -6.43
C ALA A 146 -10.23 8.28 -6.50
N LEU A 147 -9.48 9.28 -6.03
CA LEU A 147 -8.02 9.23 -5.98
C LEU A 147 -7.51 8.16 -4.99
N TYR A 148 -8.17 8.01 -3.83
CA TYR A 148 -7.83 6.97 -2.85
C TYR A 148 -8.07 5.56 -3.40
N GLN A 149 -9.16 5.35 -4.13
CA GLN A 149 -9.43 4.10 -4.85
C GLN A 149 -8.40 3.85 -5.95
N GLU A 150 -8.02 4.87 -6.71
CA GLU A 150 -7.00 4.71 -7.75
C GLU A 150 -5.65 4.31 -7.16
N VAL A 151 -5.26 4.91 -6.03
CA VAL A 151 -4.06 4.52 -5.28
C VAL A 151 -4.13 3.05 -4.86
N HIS A 152 -5.28 2.61 -4.34
CA HIS A 152 -5.50 1.22 -3.97
C HIS A 152 -5.34 0.25 -5.16
N ASN A 153 -5.91 0.60 -6.32
CA ASN A 153 -5.77 -0.18 -7.54
C ASN A 153 -4.31 -0.26 -8.01
N LYS A 154 -3.54 0.84 -7.90
CA LYS A 154 -2.11 0.86 -8.22
C LYS A 154 -1.27 0.01 -7.26
N TYR A 155 -1.63 -0.04 -5.98
CA TYR A 155 -1.02 -0.99 -5.05
C TYR A 155 -1.28 -2.43 -5.50
N THR A 156 -2.50 -2.75 -5.92
CA THR A 156 -2.85 -4.08 -6.44
C THR A 156 -2.05 -4.42 -7.70
N GLU A 157 -1.86 -3.45 -8.61
CA GLU A 157 -0.99 -3.62 -9.79
C GLU A 157 0.46 -3.93 -9.38
N LEU A 158 0.99 -3.23 -8.38
CA LEU A 158 2.34 -3.46 -7.85
C LEU A 158 2.47 -4.82 -7.15
N GLU A 159 1.49 -5.21 -6.34
CA GLU A 159 1.43 -6.51 -5.67
C GLU A 159 1.45 -7.64 -6.72
N ASN A 160 0.60 -7.54 -7.76
CA ASN A 160 0.59 -8.50 -8.87
C ASN A 160 1.91 -8.55 -9.65
N LEU A 161 2.57 -7.41 -9.86
CA LEU A 161 3.91 -7.37 -10.48
C LEU A 161 4.94 -8.13 -9.65
N ILE A 162 4.90 -7.98 -8.32
CA ILE A 162 5.79 -8.69 -7.39
C ILE A 162 5.49 -10.19 -7.40
N ASP A 163 4.21 -10.57 -7.31
CA ASP A 163 3.79 -11.96 -7.21
C ASP A 163 4.06 -12.74 -8.50
N SER A 164 3.77 -12.14 -9.66
CA SER A 164 4.09 -12.73 -10.97
C SER A 164 5.60 -12.96 -11.17
N ASN A 165 6.45 -12.24 -10.44
CA ASN A 165 7.92 -12.35 -10.49
C ASN A 165 8.54 -13.02 -9.25
N ALA A 166 7.73 -13.58 -8.35
CA ALA A 166 8.18 -14.08 -7.04
C ALA A 166 9.32 -15.10 -7.14
N ARG A 167 9.28 -16.00 -8.12
CA ARG A 167 10.33 -17.02 -8.34
C ARG A 167 11.68 -16.38 -8.69
N ASN A 168 11.67 -15.43 -9.62
CA ASN A 168 12.88 -14.73 -10.08
C ASN A 168 13.45 -13.86 -8.96
N LEU A 169 12.58 -13.21 -8.19
CA LEU A 169 12.94 -12.46 -6.99
C LEU A 169 13.62 -13.35 -5.95
N TYR A 170 13.04 -14.53 -5.64
CA TYR A 170 13.63 -15.48 -4.70
C TYR A 170 15.02 -15.94 -5.15
N TRP A 171 15.17 -16.26 -6.44
CA TRP A 171 16.45 -16.66 -7.01
C TRP A 171 17.50 -15.53 -6.92
N ALA A 172 17.13 -14.30 -7.29
CA ALA A 172 18.02 -13.13 -7.21
C ALA A 172 18.53 -12.90 -5.77
N LYS A 173 17.64 -13.05 -4.79
CA LYS A 173 17.99 -12.97 -3.36
C LYS A 173 18.95 -14.07 -2.93
N GLY A 174 18.72 -15.31 -3.38
CA GLY A 174 19.63 -16.44 -3.14
C GLY A 174 21.03 -16.17 -3.72
N LYS A 175 21.09 -15.75 -4.99
CA LYS A 175 22.32 -15.38 -5.67
C LYS A 175 23.06 -14.25 -4.95
N HIS A 176 22.36 -13.22 -4.50
CA HIS A 176 22.97 -12.13 -3.72
C HIS A 176 23.62 -12.63 -2.41
N LYS A 177 22.96 -13.53 -1.68
CA LYS A 177 23.53 -14.13 -0.46
C LYS A 177 24.80 -14.91 -0.76
N ILE A 178 24.80 -15.73 -1.80
CA ILE A 178 25.98 -16.52 -2.22
C ILE A 178 27.12 -15.59 -2.62
N ASN A 179 26.86 -14.57 -3.45
CA ASN A 179 27.88 -13.61 -3.88
C ASN A 179 28.48 -12.86 -2.69
N ARG A 180 27.64 -12.45 -1.73
CA ARG A 180 28.12 -11.80 -0.50
C ARG A 180 29.02 -12.72 0.32
N PHE A 181 28.64 -13.99 0.45
CA PHE A 181 29.47 -14.98 1.14
C PHE A 181 30.80 -15.23 0.43
N ASN A 182 30.78 -15.38 -0.90
CA ASN A 182 31.99 -15.54 -1.70
C ASN A 182 32.92 -14.33 -1.60
N ASN A 183 32.38 -13.11 -1.60
CA ASN A 183 33.17 -11.89 -1.43
C ASN A 183 33.87 -11.83 -0.07
N ILE A 184 33.20 -12.31 1.00
CA ILE A 184 33.81 -12.41 2.33
C ILE A 184 34.97 -13.43 2.30
N ILE A 185 34.77 -14.60 1.68
CA ILE A 185 35.84 -15.60 1.54
C ILE A 185 37.01 -15.03 0.74
N LEU A 186 36.76 -14.39 -0.39
CA LEU A 186 37.80 -13.78 -1.22
C LEU A 186 38.57 -12.71 -0.45
N TRP A 187 37.89 -11.91 0.38
CA TRP A 187 38.54 -10.94 1.26
C TRP A 187 39.47 -11.64 2.28
N PHE A 188 39.03 -12.72 2.93
CA PHE A 188 39.88 -13.50 3.84
C PHE A 188 41.09 -14.10 3.12
N VAL A 189 40.89 -14.70 1.94
CA VAL A 189 41.99 -15.27 1.15
C VAL A 189 42.99 -14.19 0.74
N SER A 190 42.51 -13.02 0.30
CA SER A 190 43.37 -11.89 -0.04
C SER A 190 44.17 -11.38 1.16
N ALA A 191 43.58 -11.34 2.35
CA ALA A 191 44.27 -10.91 3.57
C ALA A 191 45.38 -11.90 3.96
N ILE A 192 45.14 -13.20 3.85
CA ILE A 192 46.14 -14.25 4.13
C ILE A 192 47.29 -14.15 3.11
N LEU A 193 46.99 -14.05 1.81
CA LEU A 193 48.02 -13.93 0.78
C LEU A 193 48.87 -12.67 0.97
N SER A 194 48.25 -11.54 1.31
CA SER A 194 48.99 -10.31 1.62
C SER A 194 49.93 -10.50 2.82
N GLY A 195 49.46 -11.14 3.89
CA GLY A 195 50.28 -11.43 5.07
C GLY A 195 51.47 -12.34 4.79
N ILE A 196 51.35 -13.28 3.83
CA ILE A 196 52.44 -14.15 3.41
C ILE A 196 53.42 -13.42 2.49
N VAL A 197 52.93 -12.66 1.51
CA VAL A 197 53.77 -12.03 0.48
C VAL A 197 54.49 -10.78 1.02
N SER A 198 53.86 -10.02 1.90
CA SER A 198 54.40 -8.75 2.39
C SER A 198 55.78 -8.85 3.04
N PRO A 199 56.09 -9.86 3.90
CA PRO A 199 57.44 -10.05 4.45
C PRO A 199 58.51 -10.26 3.38
N TYR A 200 58.25 -11.10 2.38
CA TYR A 200 59.21 -11.36 1.29
C TYR A 200 59.44 -10.13 0.42
N LEU A 201 58.38 -9.36 0.16
CA LEU A 201 58.47 -8.13 -0.63
C LEU A 201 59.25 -7.04 0.11
N ILE A 202 59.06 -6.91 1.43
CA ILE A 202 59.84 -6.00 2.28
C ILE A 202 61.31 -6.40 2.29
N GLN A 203 61.59 -7.70 2.41
CA GLN A 203 62.96 -8.20 2.42
C GLN A 203 63.69 -7.91 1.09
N TYR A 204 63.03 -8.14 -0.05
CA TYR A 204 63.57 -7.81 -1.37
C TYR A 204 63.86 -6.31 -1.53
N ILE A 205 62.95 -5.43 -1.09
CA ILE A 205 63.17 -3.98 -1.15
C ILE A 205 64.37 -3.55 -0.29
N ILE A 206 64.53 -4.11 0.92
CA ILE A 206 65.68 -3.83 1.79
C ILE A 206 66.99 -4.23 1.11
N GLU A 207 67.03 -5.36 0.42
CA GLU A 207 68.22 -5.82 -0.32
C GLU A 207 68.56 -4.88 -1.48
N CYS A 208 67.56 -4.40 -2.23
CA CYS A 208 67.78 -3.44 -3.32
C CYS A 208 68.26 -2.04 -2.85
N ILE A 209 67.89 -1.60 -1.64
CA ILE A 209 68.32 -0.29 -1.09
C ILE A 209 69.74 -0.35 -0.52
N LYS A 210 70.22 -1.55 -0.15
CA LYS A 210 71.58 -1.75 0.39
C LYS A 210 72.67 -1.92 -0.68
N LEU A 211 72.29 -1.98 -1.96
CA LEU A 211 73.17 -1.99 -3.13
C LEU A 211 73.35 -0.57 -3.68
#